data_AF-A0A4Q3V5K5-F1
#
_entry.id   AF-A0A4Q3V5K5-F1
#
_cell.length_a   1.000
_cell.length_b   1.000
_cell.length_c   1.000
_cell.angle_alpha   90.00
_cell.angle_beta   90.00
_cell.angle_gamma   90.00
#
_symmetry.space_group_name_H-M   'P 1'
#
loop_
_entity.id
_entity.type
_entity.pdbx_description
1 polymer ?
#
loop_
_entity_poly.entity_id
_entity_poly.type
_entity_poly.pdbx_seq_one_letter_code
_entity_poly.pdbx_strand_id
1 'polypeptide(L)'
;YVAGVVSDAVHRVDSQSRLAWRTGWLTYANTPLAEVVADLKRYYSGNIVLLNSQLGTRRISGSFPSHDPQAVLNSLQGVLGFEQHRVFGLIVLR
;
A
#
# COMPACT_ATOMS: atom_id res chain seq x y z
N TYR A 1 -3.48 19.30 -14.25
CA TYR A 1 -4.56 18.45 -13.73
C TYR A 1 -4.85 17.35 -14.74
N VAL A 2 -4.49 16.10 -14.43
CA VAL A 2 -4.95 14.91 -15.16
C VAL A 2 -5.67 14.02 -14.17
N ALA A 3 -7.00 14.03 -14.28
CA ALA A 3 -7.88 13.05 -13.68
C ALA A 3 -8.02 11.89 -14.66
N GLY A 4 -7.94 10.65 -14.19
CA GLY A 4 -8.22 9.49 -15.02
C GLY A 4 -7.85 8.17 -14.36
N VAL A 5 -8.89 7.39 -14.01
CA VAL A 5 -8.89 5.96 -13.66
C VAL A 5 -8.50 5.60 -12.22
N VAL A 6 -9.41 5.78 -11.27
CA VAL A 6 -9.36 5.12 -9.93
C VAL A 6 -10.63 4.35 -9.56
N SER A 7 -11.61 4.19 -10.45
CA SER A 7 -12.97 3.81 -10.02
C SER A 7 -13.34 2.32 -10.11
N ASP A 8 -12.50 1.41 -10.61
CA ASP A 8 -12.88 -0.02 -10.75
C ASP A 8 -12.09 -0.97 -9.83
N ALA A 9 -10.83 -0.64 -9.51
CA ALA A 9 -9.99 -1.45 -8.63
C ALA A 9 -10.37 -1.29 -7.15
N VAL A 10 -10.73 -0.07 -6.75
CA VAL A 10 -11.09 0.28 -5.37
C VAL A 10 -12.28 -0.55 -4.87
N HIS A 11 -13.26 -0.86 -5.74
CA HIS A 11 -14.45 -1.63 -5.33
C HIS A 11 -14.19 -3.13 -5.10
N ARG A 12 -13.27 -3.76 -5.87
CA ARG A 12 -12.93 -5.18 -5.66
C ARG A 12 -12.00 -5.39 -4.49
N VAL A 13 -11.01 -4.49 -4.33
CA VAL A 13 -10.10 -4.49 -3.17
C VAL A 13 -10.92 -4.29 -1.89
N ASP A 14 -11.85 -3.34 -1.84
CA ASP A 14 -12.64 -3.06 -0.63
C ASP A 14 -13.41 -4.28 -0.10
N SER A 15 -13.92 -5.17 -0.95
CA SER A 15 -14.70 -6.33 -0.47
C SER A 15 -13.85 -7.48 0.08
N GLN A 16 -12.73 -7.81 -0.56
CA GLN A 16 -11.82 -8.86 -0.06
C GLN A 16 -10.85 -8.34 1.00
N SER A 17 -10.36 -7.11 0.87
CA SER A 17 -9.46 -6.46 1.84
C SER A 17 -10.14 -6.23 3.19
N ARG A 18 -11.44 -5.93 3.20
CA ARG A 18 -12.23 -5.81 4.45
C ARG A 18 -12.45 -7.12 5.20
N LEU A 19 -12.25 -8.27 4.57
CA LEU A 19 -12.27 -9.56 5.27
C LEU A 19 -10.85 -9.99 5.67
N ALA A 20 -9.89 -9.65 4.82
CA ALA A 20 -8.46 -9.90 5.00
C ALA A 20 -7.87 -9.32 6.29
N TRP A 21 -8.28 -8.11 6.73
CA TRP A 21 -7.81 -7.58 8.02
C TRP A 21 -8.30 -8.40 9.22
N ARG A 22 -9.46 -9.07 9.10
CA ARG A 22 -10.00 -9.96 10.15
C ARG A 22 -9.30 -11.32 10.18
N THR A 23 -8.82 -11.79 9.03
CA THR A 23 -8.13 -13.08 8.90
C THR A 23 -6.62 -13.00 9.06
N GLY A 24 -6.05 -11.80 9.18
CA GLY A 24 -4.62 -11.61 9.43
C GLY A 24 -3.75 -11.44 8.17
N TRP A 25 -4.34 -11.43 6.97
CA TRP A 25 -3.61 -11.42 5.68
C TRP A 25 -4.29 -10.54 4.65
N LEU A 26 -3.58 -9.56 4.10
CA LEU A 26 -3.97 -8.69 2.99
C LEU A 26 -3.44 -9.24 1.68
N THR A 27 -4.32 -9.56 0.74
CA THR A 27 -3.93 -9.97 -0.61
C THR A 27 -4.24 -8.85 -1.60
N TYR A 28 -3.21 -8.34 -2.25
CA TYR A 28 -3.31 -7.38 -3.33
C TYR A 28 -3.04 -8.10 -4.64
N ALA A 29 -3.90 -7.86 -5.63
CA ALA A 29 -3.76 -8.44 -6.96
C ALA A 29 -3.83 -7.30 -7.97
N ASN A 30 -2.68 -6.99 -8.56
CA ASN A 30 -2.55 -5.93 -9.55
C ASN A 30 -3.03 -4.58 -9.00
N THR A 31 -2.70 -4.24 -7.75
CA THR A 31 -3.19 -3.02 -7.07
C THR A 31 -2.13 -1.91 -7.13
N PRO A 32 -2.47 -0.65 -7.45
CA PRO A 32 -1.51 0.46 -7.40
C PRO A 32 -0.96 0.65 -5.99
N LEU A 33 0.35 0.89 -5.86
CA LEU A 33 0.99 1.13 -4.57
C LEU A 33 0.36 2.30 -3.80
N ALA A 34 -0.09 3.34 -4.50
CA ALA A 34 -0.80 4.47 -3.89
C ALA A 34 -2.08 4.04 -3.16
N GLU A 35 -2.84 3.10 -3.71
CA GLU A 35 -4.05 2.56 -3.06
C GLU A 35 -3.68 1.72 -1.84
N VAL A 36 -2.63 0.90 -1.93
CA VAL A 36 -2.14 0.09 -0.80
C VAL A 36 -1.65 0.98 0.34
N VAL A 37 -0.91 2.04 0.04
CA VAL A 37 -0.47 3.02 1.04
C VAL A 37 -1.66 3.75 1.67
N ALA A 38 -2.66 4.12 0.87
CA ALA A 38 -3.88 4.75 1.39
C ALA A 38 -4.67 3.82 2.32
N ASP A 39 -4.78 2.53 1.96
CA ASP A 39 -5.37 1.49 2.82
C ASP A 39 -4.59 1.33 4.12
N LEU A 40 -3.26 1.19 4.04
CA LEU A 40 -2.40 1.09 5.23
C LEU A 40 -2.57 2.30 6.15
N LYS A 41 -2.65 3.53 5.60
CA LYS A 41 -2.93 4.75 6.37
C LYS A 41 -4.31 4.77 7.03
N ARG A 42 -5.29 4.05 6.46
CA ARG A 42 -6.66 3.97 7.01
C ARG A 42 -6.72 3.02 8.21
N TYR A 43 -5.95 1.95 8.17
CA TYR A 43 -5.93 0.94 9.24
C TYR A 43 -4.86 1.21 10.30
N TYR A 44 -3.79 1.92 9.97
CA TYR A 44 -2.73 2.30 10.90
C TYR A 44 -2.59 3.81 11.01
N SER A 45 -2.56 4.32 12.25
CA SER A 45 -2.33 5.74 12.59
C SER A 45 -0.91 6.24 12.28
N GLY A 46 -0.17 5.59 11.38
CA GLY A 46 1.20 5.93 11.01
C GLY A 46 1.26 6.99 9.91
N ASN A 47 2.25 7.87 9.99
CA ASN A 47 2.50 8.88 8.96
C ASN A 47 3.29 8.26 7.80
N ILE A 48 2.60 7.68 6.82
CA ILE A 48 3.21 7.17 5.57
C ILE A 48 3.06 8.24 4.48
N VAL A 49 4.18 8.62 3.87
CA VAL A 49 4.26 9.59 2.78
C VAL A 49 4.95 8.96 1.58
N LEU A 50 4.23 8.91 0.47
CA LEU A 50 4.75 8.55 -0.84
C LEU A 50 5.24 9.83 -1.53
N LEU A 51 6.55 10.02 -1.63
CA LEU A 51 7.13 11.20 -2.31
C LEU A 51 7.19 11.02 -3.83
N ASN A 52 7.20 9.77 -4.30
CA ASN A 52 7.30 9.44 -5.71
C ASN A 52 5.94 9.01 -6.28
N SER A 53 5.27 9.91 -7.00
CA SER A 53 3.97 9.61 -7.62
C SER A 53 4.06 8.54 -8.72
N GLN A 54 5.21 8.40 -9.39
CA GLN A 54 5.44 7.33 -10.36
C GLN A 54 5.58 5.97 -9.67
N LEU A 55 6.11 5.95 -8.44
CA LEU A 55 6.10 4.73 -7.62
C LEU A 55 4.67 4.37 -7.21
N GLY A 56 3.81 5.35 -6.96
CA GLY A 56 2.40 5.15 -6.63
C GLY A 56 1.57 4.47 -7.72
N THR A 57 1.95 4.63 -8.99
CA THR A 57 1.26 3.97 -10.12
C THR A 57 1.76 2.55 -10.37
N ARG A 58 2.87 2.13 -9.73
CA ARG A 58 3.36 0.75 -9.82
C ARG A 58 2.33 -0.19 -9.22
N ARG A 59 1.94 -1.18 -10.02
CA ARG A 59 1.00 -2.20 -9.60
C ARG A 59 1.75 -3.31 -8.90
N ILE A 60 1.24 -3.71 -7.74
CA ILE A 60 1.79 -4.77 -6.93
C ILE A 60 0.81 -5.95 -6.88
N SER A 61 1.38 -7.14 -6.75
CA SER A 61 0.63 -8.37 -6.52
C SER A 61 1.36 -9.14 -5.43
N GLY A 62 0.66 -9.49 -4.36
CA GLY A 62 1.27 -10.17 -3.23
C GLY A 62 0.31 -10.29 -2.05
N SER A 63 0.59 -11.26 -1.18
CA SER A 63 -0.09 -11.43 0.09
C SER A 63 0.84 -11.01 1.22
N PHE A 64 0.33 -10.19 2.12
CA PHE A 64 1.09 -9.61 3.22
C PHE A 64 0.32 -9.78 4.53
N PRO A 65 1.00 -9.94 5.68
CA PRO A 65 0.31 -9.99 6.97
C PRO A 65 -0.37 -8.65 7.29
N SER A 66 -1.63 -8.68 7.71
CA SER A 66 -2.40 -7.46 8.05
C SER A 66 -2.00 -6.85 9.39
N HIS A 67 -1.29 -7.61 10.23
CA HIS A 67 -0.92 -7.21 11.59
C HIS A 67 0.40 -6.44 11.68
N ASP A 68 1.17 -6.34 10.58
CA ASP A 68 2.46 -5.64 10.58
C ASP A 68 2.66 -4.83 9.28
N PRO A 69 2.40 -3.51 9.30
CA PRO A 69 2.59 -2.64 8.14
C PRO A 69 4.06 -2.46 7.79
N GLN A 70 5.00 -2.66 8.74
CA GLN A 70 6.43 -2.64 8.45
C GLN A 70 6.82 -3.84 7.61
N ALA A 71 6.30 -5.03 7.94
CA ALA A 71 6.51 -6.21 7.12
C ALA A 71 5.99 -5.99 5.69
N VAL A 72 4.81 -5.38 5.53
CA VAL A 72 4.26 -5.04 4.21
C VAL A 72 5.22 -4.12 3.45
N LEU A 73 5.62 -3.00 4.06
CA LEU A 73 6.51 -2.01 3.41
C LEU A 73 7.89 -2.59 3.07
N ASN A 74 8.45 -3.45 3.93
CA ASN A 74 9.72 -4.16 3.69
C ASN A 74 9.60 -5.12 2.50
N SER A 75 8.52 -5.90 2.43
CA SER A 75 8.28 -6.80 1.29
C SER A 75 8.07 -6.02 0.00
N LEU A 76 7.34 -4.91 0.05
CA LEU A 76 7.16 -4.01 -1.08
C LEU A 76 8.48 -3.41 -1.55
N GLN A 77 9.37 -3.04 -0.62
CA GLN A 77 10.72 -2.57 -0.92
C GLN A 77 11.50 -3.63 -1.72
N GLY A 78 11.44 -4.89 -1.31
CA GLY A 78 12.13 -5.99 -2.00
C GLY A 78 11.59 -6.27 -3.41
N VAL A 79 10.27 -6.12 -3.61
CA VAL A 79 9.62 -6.38 -4.92
C VAL A 79 9.81 -5.22 -5.90
N LEU A 80 9.69 -3.98 -5.42
CA LEU A 80 9.70 -2.78 -6.27
C LEU A 80 11.05 -2.07 -6.32
N GLY A 81 11.97 -2.38 -5.40
CA GLY A 81 13.32 -1.78 -5.35
C GLY A 81 13.33 -0.30 -4.98
N PHE A 82 12.29 0.22 -4.35
CA PHE A 82 12.26 1.61 -3.87
C PHE A 82 13.04 1.76 -2.57
N GLU A 83 13.38 3.00 -2.19
CA GLU A 83 14.02 3.25 -0.90
C GLU A 83 12.98 3.73 0.11
N GLN A 84 12.98 3.10 1.28
CA GLN A 84 12.22 3.56 2.44
C GLN A 84 13.13 4.33 3.40
N HIS A 85 12.70 5.52 3.80
CA HIS A 85 13.40 6.36 4.76
C HIS A 85 12.48 6.63 5.96
N ARG A 86 12.93 6.31 7.17
CA ARG A 86 12.21 6.63 8.40
C ARG A 86 12.77 7.91 8.99
N VAL A 87 11.97 8.97 9.04
CA VAL A 87 12.39 10.30 9.50
C VAL A 87 11.37 10.81 10.52
N PHE A 88 11.78 11.03 11.78
CA PHE A 88 10.90 11.51 12.87
C PHE A 88 9.58 10.73 13.05
N GLY A 89 9.61 9.40 12.89
CA GLY A 89 8.40 8.55 12.96
C GLY A 89 7.52 8.56 11.70
N LEU A 90 7.90 9.35 10.70
CA LEU A 90 7.32 9.37 9.36
C LEU A 90 8.04 8.34 8.48
N ILE A 91 7.30 7.63 7.64
CA ILE A 91 7.86 6.71 6.65
C ILE A 91 7.74 7.35 5.28
N VAL A 92 8.88 7.56 4.65
CA VAL A 92 9.04 8.19 3.36
C VAL A 92 9.41 7.14 2.32
N LEU A 93 8.62 7.03 1.25
CA LEU A 93 8.86 6.12 0.13
C LEU A 93 9.32 6.93 -1.08
N ARG A 94 10.55 6.69 -1.58
CA ARG A 94 11.13 7.38 -2.75
C ARG A 94 11.50 6.41 -3.88
#